data_AF-A0A9X8VLF1-F1
#
_entry.id   AF-A0A9X8VLF1-F1
#
_cell.length_a   1.000
_cell.length_b   1.000
_cell.length_c   1.000
_cell.angle_alpha   90.00
_cell.angle_beta   90.00
_cell.angle_gamma   90.00
#
_symmetry.space_group_name_H-M   'P 1'
#
loop_
_entity.id
_entity.type
_entity.pdbx_description
1 polymer ?
#
loop_
_entity_poly.entity_id
_entity_poly.type
_entity_poly.pdbx_seq_one_letter_code
_entity_poly.pdbx_strand_id
1 'polypeptide(L)' 'MNSLRLLISDSYDPWFNLAVEECIFREMTTQKILFLWRNA' A
#
# COMPACT_ATOMS: atom_id res chain seq x y z
N MET A 1 -20.45 5.81 -3.33
CA MET A 1 -19.98 4.46 -2.92
C MET A 1 -18.60 4.60 -2.34
N ASN A 2 -18.38 4.26 -1.06
CA ASN A 2 -17.08 4.37 -0.39
C ASN A 2 -16.36 3.02 -0.53
N SER A 3 -15.73 2.78 -1.68
CA SER A 3 -15.08 1.50 -1.97
C SER A 3 -13.70 1.47 -1.34
N LEU A 4 -13.52 0.59 -0.35
CA LEU A 4 -12.22 0.26 0.22
C LEU A 4 -11.44 -0.58 -0.78
N ARG A 5 -10.19 -0.20 -1.06
CA ARG A 5 -9.26 -0.99 -1.88
C ARG A 5 -8.27 -1.72 -0.96
N LEU A 6 -8.15 -3.03 -1.15
CA LEU A 6 -7.20 -3.87 -0.42
C LEU A 6 -6.01 -4.19 -1.32
N LEU A 7 -4.80 -3.97 -0.82
CA LEU A 7 -3.53 -4.31 -1.47
C LEU A 7 -2.71 -5.20 -0.53
N ILE A 8 -2.08 -6.24 -1.07
CA ILE A 8 -1.23 -7.17 -0.32
C ILE A 8 0.11 -7.23 -1.05
N SER A 9 1.21 -7.01 -0.32
CA SER A 9 2.57 -7.17 -0.85
C SER A 9 3.10 -8.57 -0.54
N ASP A 10 3.53 -9.27 -1.59
CA ASP A 10 4.27 -10.54 -1.48
C ASP A 10 5.79 -10.32 -1.36
N SER A 11 6.26 -9.08 -1.41
CA SER A 11 7.67 -8.73 -1.21
C SER A 11 8.00 -8.64 0.28
N TYR A 12 9.17 -9.19 0.64
CA TYR A 12 9.74 -9.10 1.99
C TYR A 12 10.84 -8.03 2.11
N ASP A 13 11.14 -7.32 1.02
CA ASP A 13 12.09 -6.22 1.01
C ASP A 13 11.45 -4.97 1.65
N PRO A 14 11.99 -4.48 2.78
CA PRO A 14 11.43 -3.31 3.47
C PRO A 14 11.50 -2.04 2.62
N TRP A 15 12.54 -1.85 1.81
CA TRP A 15 12.67 -0.65 0.98
C TRP A 15 11.66 -0.64 -0.15
N PHE A 16 11.40 -1.82 -0.73
CA PHE A 16 10.34 -1.96 -1.71
C PHE A 16 8.97 -1.61 -1.13
N ASN A 17 8.63 -2.19 0.02
CA ASN A 17 7.32 -1.96 0.64
C ASN A 17 7.12 -0.49 1.06
N LEU A 18 8.17 0.18 1.56
CA LEU A 18 8.12 1.61 1.88
C LEU A 18 7.95 2.48 0.63
N ALA A 19 8.66 2.18 -0.46
CA ALA A 19 8.50 2.91 -1.72
C ALA A 19 7.09 2.75 -2.31
N VAL A 20 6.51 1.55 -2.19
CA VAL A 20 5.12 1.28 -2.60
C VAL A 20 4.14 2.06 -1.72
N GLU A 21 4.32 2.07 -0.40
CA GLU A 21 3.49 2.84 0.52
C GLU A 21 3.51 4.34 0.20
N GLU A 22 4.70 4.92 -0.04
CA GLU A 22 4.82 6.33 -0.41
C GLU A 22 4.13 6.64 -1.73
N CYS A 23 4.28 5.78 -2.74
CA CYS A 23 3.62 5.94 -4.04
C CYS A 23 2.09 5.91 -3.89
N ILE A 24 1.56 4.93 -3.16
CA ILE A 24 0.13 4.83 -2.85
C ILE A 24 -0.34 6.12 -2.18
N PHE A 25 0.36 6.59 -1.15
CA PHE A 25 -0.04 7.79 -0.40
C PHE A 25 -0.04 9.06 -1.25
N ARG A 26 0.94 9.22 -2.15
CA ARG A 26 1.02 10.39 -3.05
C ARG A 26 -0.08 10.42 -4.10
N GLU A 27 -0.48 9.27 -4.62
CA GLU A 27 -1.52 9.17 -5.66
C GLU A 27 -2.95 9.09 -5.10
N MET A 28 -3.08 8.75 -3.82
CA MET A 28 -4.36 8.61 -3.15
C MET A 28 -5.02 9.98 -2.92
N THR A 29 -6.16 10.22 -3.59
CA THR A 29 -6.91 11.49 -3.47
C THR A 29 -8.04 11.40 -2.45
N THR A 30 -8.97 10.47 -2.65
CA THR A 30 -10.19 10.32 -1.81
C THR A 30 -10.51 8.87 -1.47
N GLN A 31 -9.70 7.93 -1.95
CA GLN A 31 -9.89 6.51 -1.74
C GLN A 31 -9.63 6.14 -0.27
N LYS A 32 -10.00 4.92 0.12
CA LYS A 32 -9.55 4.30 1.36
C LYS A 32 -8.79 3.05 0.98
N ILE A 33 -7.54 2.94 1.40
CA ILE A 33 -6.65 1.84 1.01
C ILE A 33 -6.14 1.16 2.28
N LEU A 34 -6.27 -0.17 2.32
CA LEU A 34 -5.59 -1.01 3.30
C LEU A 34 -4.46 -1.74 2.58
N PHE A 35 -3.21 -1.46 2.99
CA PHE A 35 -2.02 -2.10 2.45
C PHE A 35 -1.42 -3.04 3.51
N LEU A 36 -1.40 -4.34 3.24
CA LEU A 36 -0.82 -5.35 4.11
C LEU A 36 0.52 -5.83 3.53
N TRP A 37 1.58 -5.76 4.33
CA TRP A 37 2.93 -6.14 3.93
C TRP A 37 3.70 -6.68 5.13
N ARG A 38 4.80 -7.41 4.87
CA ARG A 38 5.71 -7.95 5.89
C ARG A 38 7.14 -7.79 5.41
N ASN A 39 8.07 -7.73 6.35
CA ASN A 39 9.51 -7.72 6.08
C ASN A 39 10.15 -8.96 6.69
N ALA A 40 11.24 -9.45 6.09
CA ALA A 40 12.06 -10.51 6.67
C ALA A 40 12.94 -9.98 7.82
#